data_AF-A0A815HKV8-F1
#
_entry.id   AF-A0A815HKV8-F1
#
_cell.length_a   1.000
_cell.length_b   1.000
_cell.length_c   1.000
_cell.angle_alpha   90.00
_cell.angle_beta   90.00
_cell.angle_gamma   90.00
#
_symmetry.space_group_name_H-M   'P 1'
#
loop_
_entity.id
_entity.type
_entity.pdbx_description
1 polymer ?
#
loop_
_entity_poly.entity_id
_entity_poly.type
_entity_poly.pdbx_seq_one_letter_code
_entity_poly.pdbx_strand_id
1 'polypeptide(L)'
;MVTAAYLTKYFSRITIIESDDVLNDTLMKATPNEILDYRCGLENPGSIGRSGIAQIYQAHILEGEGFKIFSELFPRLYDKLFNEYNVRTYSLKNECRFTVNGTLLNQNLTEDMKWLGVDRFTLEIVLRKELCLQFGNQIEWKCKSRVTQLLVDQSLNMVKGVKYRCKENTGSSSFDMYGDFIIDCSGRNSSSTKWLKESLNLTVPTVQIHFGCGYVTYVGERYRTGNPSLDLMPVVFCTANTPDRNVGCYAVPIRTIKPTDTNSLGILSTNAVYCVNSEFSPNDSYE
;
A
#
# COMPACT_ATOMS: atom_id res chain seq x y z
N MET A 1 -3.60 -9.05 4.55
CA MET A 1 -3.14 -9.05 5.97
C MET A 1 -4.25 -8.60 6.89
N VAL A 2 -4.71 -7.34 6.77
CA VAL A 2 -5.82 -6.77 7.56
C VAL A 2 -7.07 -7.65 7.54
N THR A 3 -7.52 -8.07 6.36
CA THR A 3 -8.67 -8.99 6.21
C THR A 3 -8.47 -10.29 7.01
N ALA A 4 -7.28 -10.91 6.94
CA ALA A 4 -7.01 -12.13 7.69
C ALA A 4 -7.05 -11.89 9.20
N ALA A 5 -6.43 -10.81 9.70
CA ALA A 5 -6.49 -10.44 11.12
C ALA A 5 -7.92 -10.14 11.60
N TYR A 6 -8.77 -9.57 10.75
CA TYR A 6 -10.17 -9.38 11.12
C TYR A 6 -10.93 -10.72 11.20
N LEU A 7 -10.68 -11.63 10.25
CA LEU A 7 -11.37 -12.92 10.17
C LEU A 7 -11.00 -13.89 11.28
N THR A 8 -9.86 -13.72 11.96
CA THR A 8 -9.50 -14.55 13.14
C THR A 8 -10.46 -14.38 14.30
N LYS A 9 -11.31 -13.34 14.29
CA LYS A 9 -12.42 -13.18 15.24
C LYS A 9 -13.54 -14.21 15.03
N TYR A 10 -13.63 -14.80 13.83
CA TYR A 10 -14.75 -15.65 13.41
C TYR A 10 -14.33 -17.05 12.96
N PHE A 11 -13.09 -17.21 12.51
CA PHE A 11 -12.58 -18.46 11.94
C PHE A 11 -11.38 -18.96 12.72
N SER A 12 -11.43 -20.24 13.12
CA SER A 12 -10.33 -20.90 13.83
C SER A 12 -9.13 -21.24 12.94
N ARG A 13 -9.33 -21.29 11.62
CA ARG A 13 -8.29 -21.55 10.63
C ARG A 13 -8.51 -20.69 9.39
N ILE A 14 -7.43 -20.03 8.95
CA ILE A 14 -7.40 -19.18 7.76
C ILE A 14 -6.19 -19.60 6.93
N THR A 15 -6.42 -19.92 5.66
CA THR A 15 -5.32 -20.21 4.72
C THR A 15 -5.13 -19.05 3.77
N ILE A 16 -3.90 -18.52 3.72
CA ILE A 16 -3.51 -17.44 2.81
C ILE A 16 -2.67 -18.05 1.68
N ILE A 17 -3.17 -17.95 0.44
CA ILE A 17 -2.42 -18.34 -0.76
C ILE A 17 -1.82 -17.09 -1.37
N GLU A 18 -0.49 -17.02 -1.43
CA GLU A 18 0.24 -15.87 -1.95
C GLU A 18 1.34 -16.30 -2.93
N SER A 19 1.47 -15.52 -3.99
CA SER A 19 2.37 -15.80 -5.12
C SER A 19 3.84 -15.52 -4.80
N ASP A 20 4.09 -14.73 -3.77
CA ASP A 20 5.42 -14.42 -3.25
C ASP A 20 5.84 -15.42 -2.17
N ASP A 21 7.14 -15.48 -1.91
CA ASP A 21 7.68 -16.26 -0.80
C ASP A 21 7.63 -15.50 0.52
N VAL A 22 6.43 -15.16 0.98
CA VAL A 22 6.23 -14.27 2.13
C VAL A 22 6.97 -14.74 3.39
N LEU A 23 7.13 -16.05 3.62
CA LEU A 23 7.74 -16.55 4.85
C LEU A 23 9.26 -16.69 4.79
N ASN A 24 9.84 -16.87 3.60
CA ASN A 24 11.30 -16.94 3.43
C ASN A 24 11.88 -15.68 2.77
N ASP A 25 11.06 -14.66 2.55
CA ASP A 25 11.50 -13.35 2.14
C ASP A 25 12.60 -12.88 3.12
N THR A 26 13.80 -12.63 2.59
CA THR A 26 14.94 -12.10 3.36
C THR A 26 14.51 -10.89 4.18
N LEU A 27 13.55 -10.11 3.68
CA LEU A 27 13.04 -8.89 4.29
C LEU A 27 12.12 -9.16 5.50
N MET A 28 11.49 -10.33 5.58
CA MET A 28 10.77 -10.76 6.78
C MET A 28 11.72 -11.17 7.91
N LYS A 29 12.96 -11.56 7.57
CA LYS A 29 14.02 -11.88 8.55
C LYS A 29 14.92 -10.68 8.85
N ALA A 30 14.90 -9.67 7.99
CA ALA A 30 15.65 -8.44 8.15
C ALA A 30 15.24 -7.69 9.42
N THR A 31 16.26 -7.20 10.12
CA THR A 31 16.14 -6.25 11.23
C THR A 31 15.56 -4.93 10.73
N PRO A 32 15.00 -4.10 11.63
CA PRO A 32 14.55 -2.76 11.25
C PRO A 32 15.66 -1.92 10.60
N ASN A 33 16.90 -2.02 11.09
CA ASN A 33 18.06 -1.34 10.50
C ASN A 33 18.37 -1.86 9.08
N GLU A 34 18.34 -3.16 8.84
CA GLU A 34 18.56 -3.70 7.49
C GLU A 34 17.44 -3.28 6.53
N ILE A 35 16.18 -3.19 7.00
CA ILE A 35 15.07 -2.66 6.20
C ILE A 35 15.28 -1.16 5.94
N LEU A 36 15.78 -0.40 6.93
CA LEU A 36 16.10 1.02 6.79
C LEU A 36 17.28 1.27 5.83
N ASP A 37 18.35 0.49 5.92
CA ASP A 37 19.54 0.59 5.07
C ASP A 37 19.21 0.14 3.64
N TYR A 38 18.41 -0.92 3.52
CA TYR A 38 17.82 -1.36 2.26
C TYR A 38 16.99 -0.25 1.59
N ARG A 39 16.20 0.52 2.36
CA ARG A 39 15.49 1.71 1.87
C ARG A 39 16.42 2.83 1.42
N CYS A 40 17.61 2.96 2.02
CA CYS A 40 18.57 4.03 1.76
C CYS A 40 19.53 3.76 0.58
N GLY A 41 19.75 2.49 0.21
CA GLY A 41 20.75 2.08 -0.79
C GLY A 41 20.23 1.87 -2.21
N LEU A 42 19.01 2.30 -2.53
CA LEU A 42 18.39 2.03 -3.83
C LEU A 42 18.91 2.96 -4.93
N GLU A 43 20.02 2.57 -5.57
CA GLU A 43 20.41 3.12 -6.88
C GLU A 43 19.57 2.52 -8.02
N ASN A 44 18.92 1.37 -7.80
CA ASN A 44 18.16 0.66 -8.83
C ASN A 44 16.93 -0.10 -8.25
N PRO A 45 15.77 0.55 -8.07
CA PRO A 45 14.61 -0.02 -7.36
C PRO A 45 13.95 -1.23 -8.04
N GLY A 46 14.25 -1.49 -9.32
CA GLY A 46 13.63 -2.56 -10.12
C GLY A 46 14.16 -3.97 -9.90
N SER A 47 15.32 -4.15 -9.27
CA SER A 47 15.94 -5.48 -9.07
C SER A 47 15.47 -6.21 -7.81
N ILE A 48 14.74 -5.53 -6.93
CA ILE A 48 14.46 -6.04 -5.56
C ILE A 48 13.02 -5.80 -5.09
N GLY A 49 12.20 -5.09 -5.87
CA GLY A 49 10.75 -5.04 -5.71
C GLY A 49 10.04 -5.99 -6.67
N ARG A 50 8.76 -6.32 -6.39
CA ARG A 50 7.87 -6.89 -7.41
C ARG A 50 7.99 -6.05 -8.69
N SER A 51 8.26 -6.68 -9.83
CA SER A 51 8.28 -5.98 -11.12
C SER A 51 6.93 -5.28 -11.34
N GLY A 52 6.97 -4.04 -11.81
CA GLY A 52 5.77 -3.24 -12.09
C GLY A 52 5.19 -2.45 -10.91
N ILE A 53 5.90 -2.30 -9.78
CA ILE A 53 5.47 -1.42 -8.68
C ILE A 53 6.43 -0.23 -8.57
N ALA A 54 6.30 0.74 -9.48
CA ALA A 54 7.10 1.97 -9.51
C ALA A 54 7.03 2.81 -8.21
N GLN A 55 6.12 2.45 -7.29
CA GLN A 55 5.74 3.25 -6.14
C GLN A 55 5.98 2.57 -4.79
N ILE A 56 6.60 1.40 -4.78
CA ILE A 56 6.70 0.57 -3.57
C ILE A 56 7.44 1.27 -2.41
N TYR A 57 8.35 2.20 -2.74
CA TYR A 57 9.15 2.99 -1.80
C TYR A 57 8.60 4.41 -1.55
N GLN A 58 7.48 4.76 -2.17
CA GLN A 58 6.88 6.09 -2.02
C GLN A 58 6.11 6.18 -0.72
N ALA A 59 6.14 7.35 -0.09
CA ALA A 59 5.37 7.59 1.12
C ALA A 59 3.89 7.55 0.76
N HIS A 60 3.16 6.61 1.37
CA HIS A 60 1.71 6.65 1.39
C HIS A 60 1.24 7.21 2.72
N ILE A 61 0.08 7.86 2.69
CA ILE A 61 -0.63 8.23 3.91
C ILE A 61 -1.64 7.14 4.21
N LEU A 62 -1.54 6.57 5.41
CA LEU A 62 -2.67 5.92 6.04
C LEU A 62 -3.48 7.01 6.76
N GLU A 63 -4.66 7.30 6.21
CA GLU A 63 -5.57 8.33 6.73
C GLU A 63 -6.18 7.93 8.08
N GLY A 64 -6.73 8.91 8.81
CA GLY A 64 -7.12 8.78 10.22
C GLY A 64 -7.99 7.57 10.53
N GLU A 65 -9.05 7.31 9.76
CA GLU A 65 -9.93 6.15 10.00
C GLU A 65 -9.24 4.82 9.66
N GLY A 66 -8.46 4.78 8.57
CA GLY A 66 -7.64 3.61 8.25
C GLY A 66 -6.63 3.31 9.35
N PHE A 67 -6.02 4.34 9.93
CA PHE A 67 -5.10 4.21 11.05
C PHE A 67 -5.79 3.67 12.30
N LYS A 68 -6.99 4.17 12.66
CA LYS A 68 -7.79 3.65 13.78
C LYS A 68 -8.09 2.15 13.63
N ILE A 69 -8.59 1.74 12.46
CA ILE A 69 -8.88 0.32 12.17
C ILE A 69 -7.62 -0.55 12.32
N PHE A 70 -6.47 -0.05 11.86
CA PHE A 70 -5.21 -0.76 11.98
C PHE A 70 -4.75 -0.87 13.43
N SER A 71 -4.89 0.19 14.22
CA SER A 71 -4.58 0.18 15.66
C SER A 71 -5.46 -0.78 16.45
N GLU A 72 -6.73 -0.94 16.07
CA GLU A 72 -7.62 -1.92 16.70
C GLU A 72 -7.24 -3.37 16.37
N LEU A 73 -6.87 -3.63 15.11
CA LEU A 73 -6.49 -4.97 14.64
C LEU A 73 -5.07 -5.36 15.03
N PHE A 74 -4.18 -4.39 15.15
CA PHE A 74 -2.77 -4.57 15.46
C PHE A 74 -2.33 -3.55 16.51
N PRO A 75 -2.60 -3.79 17.81
CA PRO A 75 -2.36 -2.80 18.87
C PRO A 75 -0.92 -2.31 18.97
N ARG A 76 0.06 -3.15 18.58
CA ARG A 76 1.49 -2.83 18.61
C ARG A 76 2.02 -2.20 17.34
N LEU A 77 1.19 -2.05 16.30
CA LEU A 77 1.65 -1.61 14.99
C LEU A 77 2.28 -0.22 15.04
N TYR A 78 1.61 0.73 15.71
CA TYR A 78 2.10 2.09 15.80
C TYR A 78 3.45 2.16 16.51
N ASP A 79 3.55 1.56 17.70
CA ASP A 79 4.78 1.57 18.49
C ASP A 79 5.95 0.95 17.74
N LYS A 80 5.71 -0.11 16.96
CA LYS A 80 6.74 -0.70 16.10
C LYS A 80 7.15 0.23 14.98
N LEU A 81 6.18 0.74 14.21
CA LEU A 81 6.47 1.64 13.10
C LEU A 81 7.24 2.89 13.58
N PHE A 82 6.83 3.45 14.72
CA PHE A 82 7.47 4.63 15.30
C PHE A 82 8.87 4.30 15.87
N ASN A 83 8.97 3.35 16.79
CA ASN A 83 10.22 3.11 17.53
C ASN A 83 11.27 2.31 16.73
N GLU A 84 10.84 1.39 15.87
CA GLU A 84 11.75 0.50 15.15
C GLU A 84 12.03 0.97 13.71
N TYR A 85 11.04 1.58 13.06
CA TYR A 85 11.12 1.94 11.64
C TYR A 85 11.19 3.44 11.37
N ASN A 86 11.26 4.25 12.43
CA ASN A 86 11.33 5.72 12.37
C ASN A 86 10.19 6.33 11.53
N VAL A 87 9.01 5.70 11.57
CA VAL A 87 7.81 6.18 10.88
C VAL A 87 7.18 7.28 11.71
N ARG A 88 6.77 8.37 11.04
CA ARG A 88 6.20 9.54 11.69
C ARG A 88 4.70 9.66 11.42
N THR A 89 3.97 10.12 12.43
CA THR A 89 2.62 10.67 12.27
C THR A 89 2.66 12.17 12.05
N TYR A 90 1.75 12.65 11.21
CA TYR A 90 1.55 14.05 10.89
C TYR A 90 0.19 14.51 11.40
N SER A 91 0.18 15.66 12.06
CA SER A 91 -1.02 16.40 12.41
C SER A 91 -1.58 17.07 11.17
N LEU A 92 -2.76 16.64 10.72
CA LEU A 92 -3.44 17.30 9.60
C LEU A 92 -3.76 18.75 9.93
N LYS A 93 -4.04 19.09 11.20
CA LYS A 93 -4.37 20.46 11.61
C LYS A 93 -3.14 21.36 11.73
N ASN A 94 -2.06 20.87 12.32
CA ASN A 94 -0.93 21.70 12.75
C ASN A 94 0.32 21.57 11.85
N GLU A 95 0.47 20.47 11.13
CA GLU A 95 1.69 20.14 10.38
C GLU A 95 1.47 20.02 8.87
N CYS A 96 0.23 20.05 8.41
CA CYS A 96 -0.13 20.05 7.00
C CYS A 96 -0.65 21.42 6.56
N ARG A 97 -0.35 21.82 5.32
CA ARG A 97 -1.16 22.80 4.59
C ARG A 97 -1.92 22.06 3.51
N PHE A 98 -3.24 22.04 3.63
CA PHE A 98 -4.10 21.39 2.65
C PHE A 98 -4.94 22.46 1.95
N THR A 99 -4.54 22.84 0.74
CA THR A 99 -5.24 23.87 -0.03
C THR A 99 -5.93 23.27 -1.24
N VAL A 100 -7.19 23.67 -1.45
CA VAL A 100 -7.95 23.40 -2.68
C VAL A 100 -8.42 24.73 -3.23
N ASN A 101 -8.09 25.04 -4.49
CA ASN A 101 -8.39 26.34 -5.12
C ASN A 101 -7.95 27.54 -4.28
N GLY A 102 -6.75 27.47 -3.69
CA GLY A 102 -6.20 28.50 -2.82
C GLY A 102 -6.87 28.61 -1.44
N THR A 103 -7.91 27.82 -1.17
CA THR A 103 -8.60 27.79 0.12
C THR A 103 -7.94 26.77 1.03
N LEU A 104 -7.47 27.20 2.20
CA LEU A 104 -6.92 26.31 3.22
C LEU A 104 -8.06 25.53 3.89
N LEU A 105 -8.17 24.24 3.58
CA LEU A 105 -9.29 23.40 4.03
C LEU A 105 -9.15 22.94 5.47
N ASN A 106 -7.93 22.74 5.95
CA ASN A 106 -7.67 22.18 7.27
C ASN A 106 -7.65 23.22 8.41
N GLN A 107 -7.82 24.51 8.10
CA GLN A 107 -7.79 25.59 9.10
C GLN A 107 -8.93 25.51 10.13
N ASN A 108 -10.08 24.96 9.74
CA ASN A 108 -11.28 24.91 10.56
C ASN A 108 -11.55 23.53 11.17
N LEU A 109 -10.59 22.60 11.10
CA LEU A 109 -10.76 21.29 11.73
C LEU A 109 -10.92 21.45 13.25
N THR A 110 -12.04 20.96 13.78
CA THR A 110 -12.33 20.98 15.22
C THR A 110 -11.43 20.00 15.98
N GLU A 111 -11.10 18.88 15.36
CA GLU A 111 -10.20 17.84 15.88
C GLU A 111 -8.99 17.64 14.99
N ASP A 112 -7.86 17.29 15.60
CA ASP A 112 -6.65 16.96 14.86
C ASP A 112 -6.68 15.49 14.41
N MET A 113 -6.69 15.27 13.10
CA MET A 113 -6.54 13.93 12.53
C MET A 113 -5.06 13.58 12.38
N LYS A 114 -4.67 12.42 12.87
CA LYS A 114 -3.32 11.88 12.69
C LYS A 114 -3.24 11.08 11.41
N TRP A 115 -2.29 11.42 10.57
CA TRP A 115 -1.94 10.72 9.35
C TRP A 115 -0.62 10.00 9.54
N LEU A 116 -0.55 8.72 9.19
CA LEU A 116 0.69 7.96 9.27
C LEU A 116 1.34 7.93 7.89
N GLY A 117 2.47 8.60 7.73
CA GLY A 117 3.22 8.55 6.48
C GLY A 117 4.22 7.42 6.50
N VAL A 118 3.96 6.38 5.72
CA VAL A 118 4.75 5.15 5.67
C VAL A 118 4.78 4.64 4.23
N ASP A 119 5.93 4.13 3.78
CA ASP A 119 5.98 3.45 2.49
C ASP A 119 5.26 2.10 2.56
N ARG A 120 4.69 1.71 1.42
CA ARG A 120 3.87 0.49 1.33
C ARG A 120 4.66 -0.75 1.72
N PHE A 121 5.93 -0.80 1.32
CA PHE A 121 6.82 -1.92 1.62
C PHE A 121 6.98 -2.16 3.13
N THR A 122 7.36 -1.11 3.86
CA THR A 122 7.53 -1.16 5.32
C THR A 122 6.22 -1.55 5.99
N LEU A 123 5.11 -0.92 5.59
CA LEU A 123 3.81 -1.23 6.15
C LEU A 123 3.42 -2.69 5.92
N GLU A 124 3.60 -3.22 4.70
CA GLU A 124 3.27 -4.61 4.38
C GLU A 124 4.13 -5.61 5.17
N ILE A 125 5.43 -5.39 5.31
CA ILE A 125 6.33 -6.26 6.08
C ILE A 125 5.93 -6.25 7.55
N VAL A 126 5.73 -5.08 8.15
CA VAL A 126 5.39 -4.98 9.57
C VAL A 126 4.03 -5.62 9.83
N LEU A 127 3.03 -5.41 8.97
CA LEU A 127 1.73 -6.08 9.08
C LEU A 127 1.84 -7.61 8.95
N ARG A 128 2.68 -8.10 8.04
CA ARG A 128 2.93 -9.56 7.90
C ARG A 128 3.57 -10.12 9.17
N LYS A 129 4.58 -9.44 9.71
CA LYS A 129 5.25 -9.83 10.98
C LYS A 129 4.23 -9.86 12.12
N GLU A 130 3.43 -8.81 12.28
CA GLU A 130 2.39 -8.75 13.31
C GLU A 130 1.33 -9.84 13.15
N LEU A 131 0.89 -10.09 11.92
CA LEU A 131 -0.07 -11.14 11.63
C LEU A 131 0.46 -12.53 12.05
N CYS A 132 1.71 -12.85 11.72
CA CYS A 132 2.35 -14.10 12.12
C CYS A 132 2.55 -14.20 13.64
N LEU A 133 2.96 -13.10 14.29
CA LEU A 133 3.19 -13.08 15.74
C LEU A 133 1.90 -13.24 16.53
N GLN A 134 0.84 -12.54 16.15
CA GLN A 134 -0.41 -12.51 16.91
C GLN A 134 -1.34 -13.69 16.58
N PHE A 135 -1.31 -14.19 15.34
CA PHE A 135 -2.29 -15.15 14.84
C PHE A 135 -1.67 -16.39 14.19
N GLY A 136 -0.39 -16.67 14.43
CA GLY A 136 0.34 -17.78 13.80
C GLY A 136 -0.30 -19.17 13.98
N ASN A 137 -1.03 -19.40 15.08
CA ASN A 137 -1.74 -20.66 15.31
C ASN A 137 -3.03 -20.81 14.47
N GLN A 138 -3.57 -19.70 13.96
CA GLN A 138 -4.80 -19.69 13.16
C GLN A 138 -4.51 -19.54 11.66
N ILE A 139 -3.31 -19.09 11.29
CA ILE A 139 -2.97 -18.72 9.92
C ILE A 139 -1.99 -19.72 9.31
N GLU A 140 -2.43 -20.35 8.24
CA GLU A 140 -1.60 -21.18 7.39
C GLU A 140 -1.23 -20.42 6.10
N TRP A 141 0.03 -20.47 5.73
CA TRP A 141 0.52 -19.83 4.51
C TRP A 141 0.82 -20.86 3.43
N LYS A 142 0.31 -20.61 2.22
CA LYS A 142 0.73 -21.25 0.98
C LYS A 142 1.47 -20.21 0.13
N CYS A 143 2.75 -20.05 0.42
CA CYS A 143 3.64 -19.14 -0.31
C CYS A 143 4.01 -19.69 -1.69
N LYS A 144 4.60 -18.83 -2.54
CA LYS A 144 5.02 -19.16 -3.91
C LYS A 144 3.91 -19.84 -4.72
N SER A 145 2.65 -19.50 -4.44
CA SER A 145 1.49 -20.20 -4.95
C SER A 145 0.51 -19.22 -5.59
N ARG A 146 -0.07 -19.59 -6.74
CA ARG A 146 -1.04 -18.75 -7.44
C ARG A 146 -2.35 -19.51 -7.62
N VAL A 147 -3.45 -18.88 -7.22
CA VAL A 147 -4.80 -19.37 -7.53
C VAL A 147 -5.04 -19.23 -9.04
N THR A 148 -5.54 -20.30 -9.64
CA THR A 148 -5.78 -20.39 -11.09
C THR A 148 -7.26 -20.51 -11.45
N GLN A 149 -8.10 -21.01 -10.54
CA GLN A 149 -9.53 -21.25 -10.81
C GLN A 149 -10.33 -21.35 -9.51
N LEU A 150 -11.64 -21.09 -9.58
CA LEU A 150 -12.61 -21.44 -8.55
C LEU A 150 -13.04 -22.91 -8.67
N LEU A 151 -13.25 -23.55 -7.52
CA LEU A 151 -13.96 -24.83 -7.42
C LEU A 151 -15.41 -24.52 -7.08
N VAL A 152 -16.36 -24.97 -7.91
CA VAL A 152 -17.76 -24.59 -7.78
C VAL A 152 -18.67 -25.81 -7.77
N ASP A 153 -19.77 -25.68 -7.04
CA ASP A 153 -20.93 -26.53 -7.19
C ASP A 153 -21.99 -25.81 -8.01
N GLN A 154 -22.16 -26.25 -9.25
CA GLN A 154 -23.11 -25.64 -10.17
C GLN A 154 -24.57 -25.86 -9.74
N SER A 155 -24.87 -26.96 -9.05
CA SER A 155 -26.23 -27.26 -8.60
C SER A 155 -26.69 -26.31 -7.48
N LEU A 156 -25.75 -25.90 -6.63
CA LEU A 156 -25.98 -24.96 -5.52
C LEU A 156 -25.60 -23.52 -5.88
N ASN A 157 -25.10 -23.28 -7.09
CA ASN A 157 -24.55 -22.00 -7.52
C ASN A 157 -23.53 -21.41 -6.51
N MET A 158 -22.62 -22.25 -6.01
CA MET A 158 -21.80 -21.95 -4.84
C MET A 158 -20.32 -22.20 -5.10
N VAL A 159 -19.46 -21.28 -4.66
CA VAL A 159 -18.00 -21.48 -4.60
C VAL A 159 -17.68 -22.35 -3.39
N LYS A 160 -16.96 -23.46 -3.61
CA LYS A 160 -16.53 -24.40 -2.55
C LYS A 160 -15.05 -24.33 -2.23
N GLY A 161 -14.28 -23.66 -3.08
CA GLY A 161 -12.84 -23.68 -2.99
C GLY A 161 -12.13 -23.02 -4.15
N VAL A 162 -10.82 -23.25 -4.21
CA VAL A 162 -9.93 -22.74 -5.24
C VAL A 162 -8.95 -23.83 -5.67
N LYS A 163 -8.57 -23.77 -6.95
CA LYS A 163 -7.43 -24.50 -7.48
C LYS A 163 -6.22 -23.58 -7.52
N TYR A 164 -5.07 -24.05 -7.05
CA TYR A 164 -3.83 -23.27 -7.04
C TYR A 164 -2.63 -24.09 -7.55
N ARG A 165 -1.58 -23.39 -7.99
CA ARG A 165 -0.31 -23.99 -8.44
C ARG A 165 0.85 -23.41 -7.63
N CYS A 166 1.76 -24.27 -7.18
CA CYS A 166 3.03 -23.86 -6.57
C CYS A 166 4.08 -23.60 -7.66
N LYS A 167 4.81 -22.49 -7.59
CA LYS A 167 5.88 -22.12 -8.54
C LYS A 167 7.07 -23.08 -8.52
N GLU A 168 7.36 -23.69 -7.37
CA GLU A 168 8.54 -24.56 -7.20
C GLU A 168 8.34 -25.98 -7.73
N ASN A 169 7.09 -26.38 -7.96
CA ASN A 169 6.82 -27.67 -8.60
C ASN A 169 6.98 -27.49 -10.11
N THR A 170 8.08 -28.03 -10.63
CA THR A 170 8.36 -28.11 -12.08
C THR A 170 7.39 -29.03 -12.82
N GLY A 171 6.61 -29.84 -12.10
CA GLY A 171 5.43 -30.52 -12.63
C GLY A 171 4.20 -29.61 -12.62
N SER A 172 3.31 -29.74 -13.61
CA SER A 172 2.02 -29.04 -13.73
C SER A 172 1.01 -29.34 -12.61
N SER A 173 1.47 -29.73 -11.42
CA SER A 173 0.65 -30.13 -10.28
C SER A 173 -0.18 -28.95 -9.80
N SER A 174 -1.48 -29.03 -10.06
CA SER A 174 -2.50 -28.18 -9.47
C SER A 174 -3.05 -28.84 -8.22
N PHE A 175 -3.30 -28.05 -7.19
CA PHE A 175 -3.86 -28.49 -5.91
C PHE A 175 -5.23 -27.87 -5.71
N ASP A 176 -6.16 -28.65 -5.18
CA ASP A 176 -7.48 -28.19 -4.80
C ASP A 176 -7.48 -27.82 -3.32
N MET A 177 -8.08 -26.69 -2.97
CA MET A 177 -8.26 -26.23 -1.61
C MET A 177 -9.71 -25.83 -1.39
N TYR A 178 -10.36 -26.48 -0.43
CA TYR A 178 -11.73 -26.20 -0.05
C TYR A 178 -11.77 -25.25 1.15
N GLY A 179 -12.81 -24.44 1.23
CA GLY A 179 -13.04 -23.54 2.36
C GLY A 179 -14.48 -23.06 2.39
N ASP A 180 -14.96 -22.73 3.58
CA ASP A 180 -16.33 -22.25 3.79
C ASP A 180 -16.53 -20.86 3.18
N PHE A 181 -15.48 -20.03 3.18
CA PHE A 181 -15.45 -18.71 2.59
C PHE A 181 -14.16 -18.49 1.80
N ILE A 182 -14.32 -18.04 0.55
CA ILE A 182 -13.21 -17.68 -0.34
C ILE A 182 -13.24 -16.16 -0.54
N ILE A 183 -12.14 -15.50 -0.19
CA ILE A 183 -12.00 -14.05 -0.30
C ILE A 183 -10.81 -13.74 -1.21
N ASP A 184 -11.07 -13.07 -2.31
CA ASP A 184 -10.02 -12.62 -3.22
C ASP A 184 -9.46 -11.26 -2.78
N CYS A 185 -8.19 -11.25 -2.39
CA CYS A 185 -7.42 -10.07 -2.02
C CYS A 185 -6.27 -9.79 -3.01
N SER A 186 -6.33 -10.30 -4.25
CA SER A 186 -5.25 -10.17 -5.26
C SER A 186 -5.15 -8.78 -5.92
N GLY A 187 -6.06 -7.86 -5.60
CA GLY A 187 -5.99 -6.46 -6.00
C GLY A 187 -6.32 -6.21 -7.48
N ARG A 188 -5.60 -5.28 -8.12
CA ARG A 188 -5.86 -4.81 -9.50
C ARG A 188 -5.89 -5.92 -10.55
N ASN A 189 -5.16 -7.01 -10.30
CA ASN A 189 -5.06 -8.16 -11.22
C ASN A 189 -5.99 -9.32 -10.82
N SER A 190 -7.05 -9.03 -10.05
CA SER A 190 -8.06 -10.01 -9.67
C SER A 190 -8.73 -10.62 -10.90
N SER A 191 -8.81 -11.95 -10.89
CA SER A 191 -9.55 -12.73 -11.88
C SER A 191 -10.95 -13.13 -11.39
N SER A 192 -11.38 -12.67 -10.21
CA SER A 192 -12.62 -13.18 -9.58
C SER A 192 -13.87 -12.92 -10.40
N THR A 193 -14.01 -11.73 -10.99
CA THR A 193 -15.16 -11.40 -11.85
C THR A 193 -15.21 -12.30 -13.08
N LYS A 194 -14.04 -12.56 -13.70
CA LYS A 194 -13.89 -13.50 -14.81
C LYS A 194 -14.27 -14.92 -14.38
N TRP A 195 -13.71 -15.41 -13.27
CA TRP A 195 -13.96 -16.77 -12.80
C TRP A 195 -15.41 -17.02 -12.40
N LEU A 196 -16.06 -16.05 -11.74
CA LEU A 196 -17.48 -16.14 -11.38
C LEU A 196 -18.37 -16.20 -12.62
N LYS A 197 -18.06 -15.40 -13.65
CA LYS A 197 -18.76 -15.47 -14.94
C LYS A 197 -18.55 -16.81 -15.63
N GLU A 198 -17.31 -17.29 -15.72
CA GLU A 198 -16.99 -18.54 -16.41
C GLU A 198 -17.51 -19.79 -15.69
N SER A 199 -17.49 -19.79 -14.35
CA SER A 199 -17.79 -20.99 -13.55
C SER A 199 -19.26 -21.08 -13.14
N LEU A 200 -19.91 -19.94 -12.91
CA LEU A 200 -21.28 -19.85 -12.36
C LEU A 200 -22.22 -18.98 -13.21
N ASN A 201 -21.76 -18.43 -14.33
CA ASN A 201 -22.54 -17.48 -15.15
C ASN A 201 -23.03 -16.25 -14.34
N LEU A 202 -22.26 -15.86 -13.32
CA LEU A 202 -22.58 -14.70 -12.49
C LEU A 202 -21.95 -13.43 -13.06
N THR A 203 -22.77 -12.37 -13.15
CA THR A 203 -22.30 -11.03 -13.51
C THR A 203 -22.12 -10.22 -12.24
N VAL A 204 -20.87 -9.82 -11.96
CA VAL A 204 -20.56 -8.94 -10.83
C VAL A 204 -20.77 -7.49 -11.27
N PRO A 205 -21.60 -6.70 -10.57
CA PRO A 205 -21.76 -5.29 -10.87
C PRO A 205 -20.43 -4.58 -10.63
N THR A 206 -19.89 -3.94 -11.66
CA THR A 206 -18.67 -3.14 -11.59
C THR A 206 -19.02 -1.67 -11.76
N VAL A 207 -18.44 -0.83 -10.90
CA VAL A 207 -18.47 0.62 -11.06
C VAL A 207 -17.07 1.06 -11.44
N GLN A 208 -16.93 1.67 -12.60
CA GLN A 208 -15.69 2.30 -13.02
C GLN A 208 -15.84 3.81 -12.85
N ILE A 209 -14.88 4.41 -12.16
CA ILE A 209 -14.81 5.87 -12.00
C ILE A 209 -13.61 6.33 -12.80
N HIS A 210 -13.85 7.15 -13.81
CA HIS A 210 -12.79 7.79 -14.57
C HIS A 210 -12.34 9.03 -13.83
N PHE A 211 -11.20 8.89 -13.14
CA PHE A 211 -10.49 10.03 -12.59
C PHE A 211 -9.59 10.55 -13.72
N GLY A 212 -9.92 11.70 -14.29
CA GLY A 212 -9.10 12.41 -15.30
C GLY A 212 -7.80 12.95 -14.70
N CYS A 213 -7.10 12.14 -13.90
CA CYS A 213 -5.84 12.48 -13.28
C CYS A 213 -4.86 11.31 -13.35
N GLY A 214 -3.64 11.62 -13.78
CA GLY A 214 -2.46 10.80 -13.53
C GLY A 214 -1.68 11.36 -12.34
N TYR A 215 -0.72 10.60 -11.83
CA TYR A 215 0.25 11.14 -10.89
C TYR A 215 1.63 10.59 -11.23
N VAL A 216 2.62 11.45 -11.10
CA VAL A 216 4.04 11.14 -11.23
C VAL A 216 4.64 11.32 -9.85
N THR A 217 5.52 10.42 -9.48
CA THR A 217 6.20 10.53 -8.20
C THR A 217 7.69 10.47 -8.41
N TYR A 218 8.40 11.33 -7.67
CA TYR A 218 9.85 11.38 -7.65
C TYR A 218 10.36 11.25 -6.21
N VAL A 219 11.54 10.66 -6.06
CA VAL A 219 12.28 10.58 -4.79
C VAL A 219 13.53 11.42 -4.94
N GLY A 220 13.72 12.39 -4.05
CA GLY A 220 14.85 13.31 -4.11
C GLY A 220 15.20 13.91 -2.75
N GLU A 221 16.30 14.65 -2.69
CA GLU A 221 16.74 15.32 -1.46
C GLU A 221 16.08 16.70 -1.32
N ARG A 222 15.61 17.03 -0.11
CA ARG A 222 15.14 18.37 0.25
C ARG A 222 16.25 19.15 0.91
N TYR A 223 16.54 20.32 0.37
CA TYR A 223 17.41 21.29 1.02
C TYR A 223 16.61 22.38 1.71
N ARG A 224 17.23 23.04 2.69
CA ARG A 224 16.69 24.23 3.34
C ARG A 224 16.42 25.32 2.31
N THR A 225 15.24 25.91 2.38
CA THR A 225 14.83 27.03 1.54
C THR A 225 15.28 28.37 2.10
N GLY A 226 15.70 28.41 3.37
CA GLY A 226 15.97 29.65 4.10
C GLY A 226 14.71 30.33 4.64
N ASN A 227 13.53 29.76 4.38
CA ASN A 227 12.25 30.17 4.96
C ASN A 227 11.88 29.21 6.10
N PRO A 228 11.94 29.65 7.37
CA PRO A 228 11.65 28.78 8.51
C PRO A 228 10.24 28.17 8.48
N SER A 229 9.25 28.88 7.94
CA SER A 229 7.88 28.35 7.85
C SER A 229 7.76 27.21 6.85
N LEU A 230 8.53 27.24 5.77
CA LEU A 230 8.57 26.14 4.80
C LEU A 230 9.48 25.02 5.30
N ASP A 231 10.64 25.36 5.84
CA ASP A 231 11.64 24.39 6.31
C ASP A 231 11.16 23.56 7.51
N LEU A 232 10.22 24.09 8.30
CA LEU A 232 9.58 23.37 9.40
C LEU A 232 8.34 22.56 8.97
N MET A 233 7.83 22.73 7.75
CA MET A 233 6.65 22.01 7.28
C MET A 233 7.04 20.64 6.69
N PRO A 234 6.71 19.54 7.38
CA PRO A 234 6.99 18.21 6.85
C PRO A 234 6.07 17.89 5.68
N VAL A 235 4.84 18.39 5.64
CA VAL A 235 3.87 18.00 4.63
C VAL A 235 3.23 19.20 3.95
N VAL A 236 3.34 19.27 2.63
CA VAL A 236 2.66 20.29 1.81
C VAL A 236 1.77 19.58 0.81
N PHE A 237 0.47 19.90 0.82
CA PHE A 237 -0.50 19.47 -0.17
C PHE A 237 -1.07 20.68 -0.92
N CYS A 238 -0.71 20.79 -2.19
CA CYS A 238 -1.34 21.68 -3.14
C CYS A 238 -2.12 20.79 -4.11
N THR A 239 -3.45 20.84 -4.13
CA THR A 239 -4.22 20.12 -5.15
C THR A 239 -4.32 20.96 -6.43
N ALA A 240 -4.37 20.30 -7.58
CA ALA A 240 -4.55 20.99 -8.86
C ALA A 240 -5.84 21.80 -8.88
N ASN A 241 -5.84 22.93 -9.60
CA ASN A 241 -7.09 23.62 -9.92
C ASN A 241 -7.71 22.88 -11.12
N THR A 242 -8.91 22.34 -10.95
CA THR A 242 -9.73 21.89 -12.09
C THR A 242 -10.25 23.10 -12.88
N PRO A 243 -10.33 23.08 -14.23
CA PRO A 243 -9.58 22.31 -15.23
C PRO A 243 -8.41 23.08 -15.87
N ASP A 244 -8.07 24.29 -15.40
CA ASP A 244 -7.22 25.22 -16.17
C ASP A 244 -5.79 25.38 -15.64
N ARG A 245 -5.43 24.78 -14.49
CA ARG A 245 -4.06 24.89 -13.94
C ARG A 245 -3.53 23.60 -13.32
N ASN A 246 -2.48 23.08 -13.96
CA ASN A 246 -1.66 21.97 -13.49
C ASN A 246 -0.88 22.35 -12.23
N VAL A 247 -1.37 22.00 -11.03
CA VAL A 247 -0.57 22.11 -9.80
C VAL A 247 -1.05 21.11 -8.73
N GLY A 248 -0.76 19.83 -8.91
CA GLY A 248 -0.77 18.87 -7.81
C GLY A 248 0.64 18.74 -7.23
N CYS A 249 0.87 19.03 -5.96
CA CYS A 249 2.11 18.73 -5.25
C CYS A 249 1.80 18.23 -3.85
N TYR A 250 2.21 17.01 -3.56
CA TYR A 250 2.23 16.43 -2.23
C TYR A 250 3.67 16.03 -1.90
N ALA A 251 4.26 16.65 -0.88
CA ALA A 251 5.63 16.37 -0.46
C ALA A 251 5.64 15.87 0.97
N VAL A 252 6.23 14.70 1.21
CA VAL A 252 6.50 14.17 2.56
C VAL A 252 7.93 13.66 2.66
N PRO A 253 8.71 14.10 3.67
CA PRO A 253 10.00 13.53 3.95
C PRO A 253 9.80 12.09 4.41
N ILE A 254 10.40 11.17 3.67
CA ILE A 254 10.55 9.77 4.08
C ILE A 254 11.69 9.64 5.08
N ARG A 255 12.72 10.50 4.98
CA ARG A 255 13.94 10.41 5.78
C ARG A 255 14.36 11.79 6.24
N THR A 256 14.73 11.93 7.51
CA THR A 256 15.68 12.98 7.95
C THR A 256 17.06 12.31 7.97
N ILE A 257 17.90 12.60 6.98
CA ILE A 257 19.27 12.06 6.96
C ILE A 257 20.07 12.80 8.05
N LYS A 258 20.96 12.12 8.78
CA LYS A 258 22.06 12.85 9.44
C LYS A 258 22.82 13.60 8.34
N PRO A 259 22.93 14.94 8.43
CA PRO A 259 23.41 15.76 7.33
C PRO A 259 24.79 15.28 6.87
N THR A 260 24.89 14.82 5.62
CA THR A 260 26.17 14.81 4.88
C THR A 260 26.53 16.25 4.50
N ASP A 261 25.51 17.08 4.26
CA ASP A 261 25.53 18.53 4.17
C ASP A 261 24.59 19.12 5.24
N THR A 262 25.07 20.08 6.02
CA THR A 262 24.32 20.81 7.07
C THR A 262 23.00 21.42 6.61
N ASN A 263 22.81 21.59 5.30
CA ASN A 263 21.60 22.16 4.70
C ASN A 263 20.55 21.14 4.25
N SER A 264 20.79 19.84 4.36
CA SER A 264 19.80 18.81 4.03
C SER A 264 18.69 18.72 5.09
N LEU A 265 17.45 18.66 4.64
CA LEU A 265 16.26 18.31 5.43
C LEU A 265 15.88 16.82 5.26
N GLY A 266 16.56 16.12 4.33
CA GLY A 266 16.49 14.69 4.10
C GLY A 266 15.76 14.25 2.81
N ILE A 267 15.44 12.96 2.67
CA ILE A 267 14.85 12.40 1.43
C ILE A 267 13.33 12.59 1.44
N LEU A 268 12.81 13.20 0.38
CA LEU A 268 11.39 13.33 0.09
C LEU A 268 10.91 12.23 -0.86
N SER A 269 9.65 11.85 -0.68
CA SER A 269 8.82 11.43 -1.80
C SER A 269 7.84 12.55 -2.11
N THR A 270 7.84 12.97 -3.37
CA THR A 270 6.92 13.99 -3.88
C THR A 270 6.00 13.35 -4.91
N ASN A 271 4.69 13.32 -4.64
CA ASN A 271 3.67 12.96 -5.62
C ASN A 271 3.19 14.24 -6.30
N ALA A 272 3.40 14.36 -7.60
CA ALA A 272 2.78 15.37 -8.44
C ALA A 272 1.54 14.75 -9.11
N VAL A 273 0.35 15.26 -8.79
CA VAL A 273 -0.90 14.84 -9.42
C VAL A 273 -1.17 15.76 -10.60
N TYR A 274 -1.29 15.20 -11.80
CA TYR A 274 -1.63 15.93 -13.02
C TYR A 274 -3.04 15.57 -13.43
N CYS A 275 -3.92 16.57 -13.54
CA CYS A 275 -5.21 16.38 -14.19
C CYS A 275 -4.97 16.35 -15.71
N VAL A 276 -5.31 15.23 -16.34
CA VAL A 276 -5.34 15.14 -17.81
C VAL A 276 -6.77 15.51 -18.21
N ASN A 277 -6.96 16.72 -18.73
CA ASN A 277 -8.22 17.08 -19.35
C ASN A 277 -8.52 16.08 -20.47
N SER A 278 -9.79 15.73 -20.63
CA SER A 278 -10.32 14.75 -21.61
C SER A 278 -10.02 15.08 -23.09
N GLU A 279 -9.31 16.17 -23.36
CA GLU A 279 -8.84 16.55 -24.70
C GLU A 279 -7.54 15.83 -25.11
N PHE A 280 -6.84 15.18 -24.18
CA PHE A 280 -5.71 14.31 -24.50
C PHE A 280 -6.15 12.85 -24.35
N SER A 281 -6.28 12.15 -25.48
CA SER A 281 -6.42 10.69 -25.48
C SER A 281 -5.31 10.09 -24.61
N PRO A 282 -5.60 9.07 -23.79
CA PRO A 282 -4.56 8.35 -23.06
C PRO A 282 -3.68 7.66 -24.09
N ASN A 283 -2.59 8.31 -24.50
CA ASN A 283 -1.54 7.62 -25.21
C ASN A 283 -0.85 6.75 -24.17
N ASP A 284 -1.05 5.44 -24.31
CA ASP A 284 -0.35 4.37 -23.59
C ASP A 284 1.14 4.38 -23.96
N SER A 285 1.89 5.41 -23.57
CA SER A 285 3.34 5.38 -23.43
C SER A 285 3.85 6.68 -22.83
N TYR A 286 4.14 6.63 -21.53
CA TYR A 286 5.20 7.46 -20.97
C TYR A 286 6.35 6.50 -20.66
N GLU A 287 7.22 6.30 -21.66
CA GLU A 287 8.58 5.78 -21.47
C GLU A 287 9.43 6.83 -20.76
#